data_AF-A0A844P8N9-F1
#
_entry.id   AF-A0A844P8N9-F1
#
_cell.length_a   1.000
_cell.length_b   1.000
_cell.length_c   1.000
_cell.angle_alpha   90.00
_cell.angle_beta   90.00
_cell.angle_gamma   90.00
#
_symmetry.space_group_name_H-M   'P 1'
#
loop_
_entity.id
_entity.type
_entity.pdbx_description
1 polymer ?
#
loop_
_entity_poly.entity_id
_entity_poly.type
_entity_poly.pdbx_seq_one_letter_code
_entity_poly.pdbx_strand_id
1 'polypeptide(L)' 'MKITDFMVFDENGEELLADPNGNNVAFKCWKCDHPVLAIALLNQRGFDEKHPAKCRGCNALYALDVREKMEKLYIYEV' A
#
# COMPACT_ATOMS: atom_id res chain seq x y z
N MET A 1 -2.93 -13.90 0.30
CA MET A 1 -4.12 -13.02 0.20
C MET A 1 -4.24 -12.54 -1.23
N LYS A 2 -5.46 -12.40 -1.76
CA LYS A 2 -5.71 -11.73 -3.04
C LYS A 2 -6.49 -10.46 -2.74
N ILE A 3 -5.93 -9.32 -3.11
CA ILE A 3 -6.45 -7.98 -2.88
C ILE A 3 -6.95 -7.32 -4.17
N THR A 4 -7.01 -8.07 -5.29
CA THR A 4 -7.57 -7.55 -6.55
C THR A 4 -8.93 -6.90 -6.28
N ASP A 5 -9.14 -5.72 -6.86
CA ASP A 5 -10.37 -4.92 -6.76
C ASP A 5 -10.70 -4.37 -5.35
N PHE A 6 -9.79 -4.48 -4.38
CA PHE A 6 -9.97 -3.84 -3.07
C PHE A 6 -9.98 -2.30 -3.21
N MET A 7 -10.85 -1.63 -2.45
CA MET A 7 -10.78 -0.18 -2.33
C MET A 7 -9.56 0.22 -1.51
N VAL A 8 -8.78 1.20 -1.99
CA VAL A 8 -7.53 1.63 -1.35
C VAL A 8 -7.71 3.01 -0.74
N PHE A 9 -7.25 3.20 0.49
CA PHE A 9 -7.36 4.44 1.24
C PHE A 9 -6.02 4.85 1.85
N ASP A 10 -5.86 6.13 2.18
CA ASP A 10 -4.74 6.65 2.98
C ASP A 10 -5.01 6.52 4.49
N GLU A 11 -4.09 7.01 5.34
CA GLU A 11 -4.25 7.04 6.80
C GLU A 11 -5.43 7.90 7.30
N ASN A 12 -5.91 8.84 6.48
CA ASN A 12 -7.02 9.73 6.81
C ASN A 12 -8.37 9.14 6.38
N GLY A 13 -8.37 8.02 5.67
CA GLY A 13 -9.56 7.38 5.12
C GLY A 13 -10.03 7.99 3.80
N GLU A 14 -9.19 8.78 3.13
CA GLU A 14 -9.42 9.28 1.77
C GLU A 14 -9.07 8.20 0.75
N GLU A 15 -9.91 8.03 -0.27
CA GLU A 15 -9.68 7.03 -1.32
C GLU A 15 -8.47 7.42 -2.17
N LEU A 16 -7.55 6.46 -2.35
CA LEU A 16 -6.34 6.64 -3.13
C LEU A 16 -6.50 6.06 -4.53
N LEU A 17 -5.97 6.78 -5.51
CA LEU A 17 -5.75 6.20 -6.84
C LEU A 17 -4.60 5.18 -6.76
N ALA A 18 -4.97 3.91 -6.69
CA ALA A 18 -4.07 2.77 -6.64
C ALA A 18 -4.58 1.63 -7.54
N ASP A 19 -3.67 0.72 -7.88
CA ASP A 19 -3.95 -0.46 -8.71
C ASP A 19 -3.65 -1.74 -7.91
N PRO A 20 -4.62 -2.26 -7.16
CA PRO A 20 -4.48 -3.53 -6.45
C PRO A 20 -4.75 -4.71 -7.38
N ASN A 21 -3.77 -5.61 -7.51
CA ASN A 21 -3.83 -6.76 -8.40
C ASN A 21 -3.07 -7.97 -7.81
N GLY A 22 -3.76 -9.10 -7.68
CA GLY A 22 -3.23 -10.30 -7.06
C GLY A 22 -2.95 -10.04 -5.58
N ASN A 23 -1.69 -10.11 -5.17
CA ASN A 23 -1.25 -9.73 -3.82
C ASN A 23 -0.47 -8.40 -3.79
N ASN A 24 -0.44 -7.66 -4.90
CA ASN A 24 0.34 -6.42 -5.04
C ASN A 24 -0.60 -5.22 -5.12
N VAL A 25 -0.09 -4.06 -4.73
CA VAL A 25 -0.72 -2.77 -4.97
C VAL A 25 0.33 -1.77 -5.46
N ALA A 26 0.02 -1.09 -6.56
CA ALA A 26 0.80 0.04 -7.06
C ALA A 26 0.10 1.36 -6.73
N PHE A 27 0.84 2.36 -6.26
CA PHE A 27 0.33 3.68 -5.92
C PHE A 27 1.43 4.75 -6.09
N LYS A 28 1.07 6.02 -6.03
CA LYS A 28 2.04 7.13 -6.06
C LYS A 28 2.49 7.50 -4.65
N CYS A 29 3.77 7.76 -4.49
CA CYS A 29 4.30 8.34 -3.26
C CYS A 29 3.72 9.75 -3.04
N TRP A 30 3.08 10.00 -1.89
CA TRP A 30 2.48 11.31 -1.56
C TRP A 30 3.48 12.46 -1.49
N LYS A 31 4.78 12.16 -1.34
CA LYS A 31 5.83 13.17 -1.23
C LYS A 31 6.49 13.56 -2.55
N CYS A 32 6.50 12.68 -3.55
CA CYS A 32 7.27 12.92 -4.77
C CYS A 32 6.68 12.32 -6.05
N ASP A 33 5.45 11.79 -5.99
CA ASP A 33 4.71 11.15 -7.09
C ASP A 33 5.38 9.92 -7.73
N HIS A 34 6.58 9.54 -7.30
CA HIS A 34 7.26 8.35 -7.80
C HIS A 34 6.40 7.10 -7.50
N PRO A 35 6.27 6.16 -8.46
CA PRO A 35 5.51 4.94 -8.23
C PRO A 35 6.13 4.10 -7.11
N VAL A 36 5.25 3.56 -6.25
CA VAL A 36 5.56 2.67 -5.15
C VAL A 36 4.79 1.37 -5.35
N LEU A 37 5.46 0.26 -5.09
CA LEU A 37 4.88 -1.08 -5.08
C LEU A 37 4.91 -1.62 -3.65
N ALA A 38 3.78 -2.13 -3.18
CA ALA A 38 3.64 -2.86 -1.92
C ALA A 38 3.00 -4.23 -2.17
N ILE A 39 3.25 -5.18 -1.28
CA ILE A 39 2.83 -6.58 -1.42
C ILE A 39 2.14 -7.01 -0.12
N ALA A 40 0.86 -7.34 -0.21
CA ALA A 40 0.02 -7.88 0.85
C ALA A 40 0.29 -9.39 1.10
N LEU A 41 1.57 -9.74 1.25
CA LEU A 41 2.03 -11.08 1.59
C LEU A 41 3.00 -11.00 2.77
N LEU A 42 2.88 -11.94 3.71
CA LEU A 42 3.64 -11.95 4.96
C LEU A 42 5.15 -11.74 4.72
N ASN A 43 5.73 -10.82 5.49
CA ASN A 43 7.16 -10.43 5.47
C ASN A 43 7.67 -9.88 4.12
N GLN A 44 6.78 -9.45 3.22
CA GLN A 44 7.15 -8.77 1.98
C GLN A 44 7.09 -7.25 2.15
N ARG A 45 7.69 -6.53 1.18
CA ARG A 45 7.70 -5.06 1.16
C ARG A 45 6.28 -4.48 1.22
N GLY A 46 6.07 -3.53 2.11
CA GLY A 46 4.79 -2.92 2.42
C GLY A 46 3.91 -3.72 3.37
N PHE A 47 4.21 -4.98 3.70
CA PHE A 47 3.28 -5.83 4.47
C PHE A 47 2.92 -5.24 5.83
N ASP A 48 3.88 -4.63 6.52
CA ASP A 48 3.73 -3.98 7.82
C ASP A 48 4.85 -2.93 8.02
N GLU A 49 4.85 -2.24 9.17
CA GLU A 49 5.87 -1.25 9.56
C GLU A 49 7.29 -1.81 9.67
N LYS A 50 7.45 -3.13 9.91
CA LYS A 50 8.75 -3.79 9.99
C LYS A 50 9.29 -4.14 8.60
N HIS A 51 8.41 -4.23 7.62
CA HIS A 51 8.73 -4.55 6.24
C HIS A 51 8.17 -3.49 5.28
N PRO A 52 8.51 -2.19 5.41
CA PRO A 52 7.85 -1.14 4.66
C PRO A 52 8.19 -1.16 3.15
N ALA A 53 7.28 -0.66 2.34
CA ALA A 53 7.51 -0.36 0.94
C ALA A 53 8.24 0.98 0.82
N LYS A 54 9.50 0.92 0.39
CA LYS A 54 10.32 2.11 0.21
C LYS A 54 10.08 2.77 -1.15
N CYS A 55 9.71 4.04 -1.14
CA CYS A 55 9.73 4.91 -2.31
C CYS A 55 11.16 5.09 -2.83
N ARG A 56 11.37 4.90 -4.13
CA ARG A 56 12.70 5.00 -4.76
C ARG A 56 13.08 6.42 -5.19
N GLY A 57 12.14 7.37 -5.14
CA GLY A 57 12.39 8.79 -5.39
C GLY A 57 12.88 9.52 -4.13
N CYS A 58 12.06 9.55 -3.07
CA CYS A 58 12.34 10.33 -1.86
C CYS A 58 12.66 9.52 -0.60
N ASN A 59 12.72 8.19 -0.69
CA ASN A 59 12.94 7.27 0.44
C ASN A 59 11.82 7.19 1.49
N ALA A 60 10.65 7.79 1.26
CA ALA A 60 9.46 7.59 2.11
C ALA A 60 9.11 6.10 2.26
N LEU A 61 8.56 5.73 3.41
CA LEU A 61 8.26 4.35 3.78
C LEU A 61 6.76 4.18 3.97
N TYR A 62 6.19 3.13 3.39
CA TYR A 62 4.75 2.87 3.45
C TYR A 62 4.45 1.47 3.97
N ALA A 63 3.40 1.32 4.75
CA ALA A 63 2.87 0.04 5.21
C ALA A 63 1.41 -0.15 4.79
N LEU A 64 0.99 -1.41 4.70
CA LEU A 64 -0.36 -1.83 4.36
C LEU A 64 -1.10 -2.27 5.62
N ASP A 65 -2.34 -1.80 5.78
CA ASP A 65 -3.32 -2.39 6.70
C ASP A 65 -4.47 -2.97 5.88
N VAL A 66 -4.46 -4.30 5.74
CA VAL A 66 -5.43 -5.02 4.90
C VAL A 66 -6.65 -5.44 5.72
N ARG A 67 -7.83 -4.98 5.31
CA ARG A 67 -9.12 -5.29 5.94
C ARG A 67 -9.91 -6.25 5.06
N GLU A 68 -9.48 -7.50 5.02
CA GLU A 68 -9.99 -8.54 4.10
C GLU A 68 -11.51 -8.68 4.09
N LYS A 69 -12.16 -8.71 5.26
CA LYS A 69 -13.63 -8.85 5.36
C LYS A 69 -14.42 -7.67 4.77
N MET A 70 -13.77 -6.52 4.57
CA MET A 70 -14.38 -5.32 4.03
C MET A 70 -13.93 -5.04 2.59
N GLU A 71 -13.04 -5.85 2.03
CA GLU A 71 -12.41 -5.60 0.72
C GLU A 71 -11.75 -4.20 0.66
N LYS A 72 -11.13 -3.79 1.77
CA LYS A 72 -10.43 -2.51 1.91
C LYS A 72 -8.95 -2.70 2.22
N LEU A 73 -8.15 -1.78 1.72
CA LEU A 73 -6.72 -1.67 1.96
C LEU A 73 -6.41 -0.24 2.39
N TYR A 74 -5.73 -0.08 3.51
CA TYR A 74 -5.20 1.21 3.94
C TYR A 74 -3.69 1.23 3.70
N ILE A 75 -3.18 2.35 3.20
CA ILE A 75 -1.76 2.61 3.01
C ILE A 75 -1.44 3.81 3.90
N TYR A 76 -0.45 3.69 4.77
CA TYR A 76 -0.01 4.77 5.65
C TYR A 76 1.51 4.94 5.56
N GLU A 77 1.99 6.17 5.73
CA GLU A 77 3.42 6.45 5.88
C GLU A 77 3.90 6.03 7.27
N VAL A 78 5.09 5.39 7.33
CA VAL A 78 5.75 4.92 8.56
C VAL A 78 6.77 5.92 9.06
#